data_AF-A0A963VDR6-F1
#
_entry.id   AF-A0A963VDR6-F1
#
_cell.length_a   1.000
_cell.length_b   1.000
_cell.length_c   1.000
_cell.angle_alpha   90.00
_cell.angle_beta   90.00
_cell.angle_gamma   90.00
#
_symmetry.space_group_name_H-M   'P 1'
#
loop_
_entity.id
_entity.type
_entity.pdbx_description
1 polymer ?
#
loop_
_entity_poly.entity_id
_entity_poly.type
_entity_poly.pdbx_seq_one_letter_code
_entity_poly.pdbx_strand_id
1 'polypeptide(L)'
;MVAAGPLFAGCSDDVAELRWEGGKARFRVELADTPEERGKGLMFRDSMSSGAGMLFVFESPREVAFWMKNTLIPLDMIFASPEGRVARIHENAVPHDETLIPGGDGIQYVLEINGGLARRLGIGEGAELRHPAMDQGRALWRCADE
;
A
#
# COMPACT_ATOMS: atom_id res chain seq x y z
N MET A 1 25.29 30.16 -16.35
CA MET A 1 23.89 29.81 -16.67
C MET A 1 23.65 28.42 -16.11
N VAL A 2 22.99 28.31 -14.95
CA VAL A 2 22.61 27.00 -14.40
C VAL A 2 21.32 26.62 -15.12
N ALA A 3 21.38 25.63 -15.99
CA ALA A 3 20.19 25.03 -16.55
C ALA A 3 19.50 24.27 -15.40
N ALA A 4 18.41 24.84 -14.88
CA ALA A 4 17.44 24.08 -14.11
C ALA A 4 16.75 23.12 -15.09
N GLY A 5 17.27 21.90 -15.18
CA GLY A 5 16.54 20.81 -15.81
C GLY A 5 15.23 20.57 -15.07
N PRO A 6 14.18 20.06 -15.75
CA PRO A 6 12.94 19.72 -15.09
C PRO A 6 13.23 18.68 -14.01
N LEU A 7 12.81 18.96 -12.77
CA LEU A 7 12.70 17.94 -11.74
C LEU A 7 11.57 17.01 -12.20
N PHE A 8 11.90 15.91 -12.87
CA PHE A 8 10.96 14.81 -13.01
C PHE A 8 10.62 14.36 -11.59
N ALA A 9 9.39 14.62 -11.16
CA ALA A 9 8.87 14.14 -9.90
C ALA A 9 8.50 12.66 -10.04
N GLY A 10 9.44 11.84 -10.52
CA GLY A 10 9.25 10.42 -10.73
C GLY A 10 8.93 9.70 -9.42
N CYS A 11 8.49 8.44 -9.55
CA CYS A 11 8.32 7.56 -8.41
C CYS A 11 9.56 7.54 -7.50
N SER A 12 9.34 7.32 -6.21
CA SER A 12 10.39 7.14 -5.20
C SER A 12 10.16 5.81 -4.48
N ASP A 13 11.24 5.16 -4.06
CA ASP A 13 11.19 3.85 -3.37
C ASP A 13 10.54 3.93 -1.98
N ASP A 14 10.41 5.13 -1.42
CA ASP A 14 9.74 5.41 -0.15
C ASP A 14 8.34 6.01 -0.34
N VAL A 15 7.76 5.99 -1.53
CA VAL A 15 6.45 6.60 -1.82
C VAL A 15 5.54 5.66 -2.60
N ALA A 16 4.44 5.25 -1.98
CA ALA A 16 3.32 4.60 -2.65
C ALA A 16 2.26 5.63 -3.04
N GLU A 17 1.73 5.51 -4.26
CA GLU A 17 0.72 6.42 -4.78
C GLU A 17 -0.54 5.65 -5.17
N LEU A 18 -1.70 6.25 -4.90
CA LEU A 18 -3.00 5.75 -5.31
C LEU A 18 -3.71 6.78 -6.18
N ARG A 19 -4.38 6.32 -7.24
CA ARG A 19 -5.31 7.13 -8.03
C ARG A 19 -6.66 6.43 -8.18
N TRP A 20 -7.73 7.22 -8.20
CA TRP A 20 -9.11 6.79 -8.45
C TRP A 20 -9.89 7.94 -9.11
N GLU A 21 -11.14 7.71 -9.53
CA GLU A 21 -11.95 8.75 -10.20
C GLU A 21 -12.10 10.03 -9.37
N GLY A 22 -12.11 9.91 -8.04
CA GLY A 22 -12.29 11.01 -7.11
C GLY A 22 -11.01 11.72 -6.66
N GLY A 23 -9.82 11.24 -7.05
CA GLY A 23 -8.57 11.89 -6.63
C GLY A 23 -7.31 11.03 -6.69
N LYS A 24 -6.25 11.56 -6.08
CA LYS A 24 -4.97 10.88 -5.88
C LYS A 24 -4.48 11.08 -4.46
N ALA A 25 -3.73 10.11 -3.93
CA ALA A 25 -3.08 10.18 -2.64
C ALA A 25 -1.64 9.64 -2.73
N ARG A 26 -0.77 10.14 -1.86
CA ARG A 26 0.62 9.72 -1.74
C ARG A 26 0.90 9.39 -0.28
N PHE A 27 1.59 8.28 -0.04
CA PHE A 27 1.97 7.82 1.28
C PHE A 27 3.47 7.56 1.30
N ARG A 28 4.17 8.09 2.30
CA ARG A 28 5.53 7.64 2.59
C ARG A 28 5.46 6.23 3.15
N VAL A 29 6.13 5.28 2.53
CA VAL A 29 6.04 3.87 2.90
C VAL A 29 7.37 3.32 3.36
N GLU A 30 7.31 2.43 4.34
CA GLU A 30 8.34 1.42 4.54
C GLU A 30 7.99 0.19 3.72
N LEU A 31 9.00 -0.45 3.14
CA LEU A 31 8.83 -1.70 2.39
C LEU A 31 8.95 -2.90 3.32
N ALA A 32 8.05 -3.86 3.11
CA ALA A 32 8.14 -5.19 3.69
C ALA A 32 8.20 -6.21 2.54
N ASP A 33 9.41 -6.49 2.07
CA ASP A 33 9.67 -7.36 0.91
C ASP A 33 10.36 -8.69 1.29
N THR A 34 10.82 -8.82 2.53
CA THR A 34 11.28 -10.10 3.12
C THR A 34 10.19 -10.79 3.94
N PRO A 35 10.22 -12.13 4.10
CA PRO A 35 9.31 -12.85 5.00
C PRO A 35 9.32 -12.30 6.43
N GLU A 36 10.49 -11.91 6.94
CA GLU A 36 10.68 -11.39 8.29
C GLU A 36 10.04 -10.01 8.46
N GLU A 37 10.24 -9.09 7.51
CA GLU A 37 9.60 -7.77 7.54
C GLU A 37 8.09 -7.88 7.42
N ARG A 38 7.59 -8.74 6.52
CA ARG A 38 6.14 -8.98 6.37
C ARG A 38 5.53 -9.60 7.62
N GLY A 39 6.26 -10.52 8.27
CA GLY A 39 5.81 -11.12 9.52
C GLY A 39 5.74 -10.14 10.70
N LYS A 40 6.58 -9.09 10.67
CA LYS A 40 6.59 -8.02 11.68
C LYS A 40 5.56 -6.92 11.39
N GLY A 41 5.44 -6.49 10.13
CA GLY A 41 4.55 -5.39 9.75
C GLY A 41 4.70 -4.13 10.61
N LEU A 42 3.57 -3.53 10.98
CA LEU A 42 3.48 -2.35 11.85
C LEU A 42 3.36 -2.68 13.35
N MET A 43 3.73 -3.89 13.79
CA MET A 43 3.70 -4.28 15.20
C MET A 43 4.44 -3.29 16.12
N PHE A 44 3.90 -3.10 17.32
CA PHE A 44 4.47 -2.30 18.41
C PHE A 44 4.62 -0.79 18.16
N ARG A 45 4.01 -0.24 17.10
CA ARG A 45 3.98 1.21 16.87
C ARG A 45 2.85 1.86 17.65
N ASP A 46 3.17 2.81 18.51
CA ASP A 46 2.16 3.59 19.25
C ASP A 46 1.40 4.59 18.37
N SER A 47 2.00 5.01 17.25
CA SER A 47 1.39 5.96 16.31
C SER A 47 2.01 5.88 14.92
N MET A 48 1.30 6.40 13.91
CA MET A 48 1.78 6.57 12.54
C MET A 48 1.20 7.87 11.94
N SER A 49 2.02 8.67 11.26
CA SER A 49 1.53 9.91 10.63
C SER A 49 0.50 9.61 9.53
N SER A 50 -0.47 10.49 9.30
CA SER A 50 -1.55 10.26 8.31
C SER A 50 -1.08 10.10 6.87
N GLY A 51 0.12 10.60 6.54
CA GLY A 51 0.73 10.44 5.22
C GLY A 51 1.76 9.30 5.16
N ALA A 52 1.77 8.39 6.14
CA ALA A 52 2.66 7.24 6.17
C ALA A 52 1.88 5.92 6.08
N GLY A 53 2.59 4.87 5.66
CA GLY A 53 2.08 3.52 5.58
C GLY A 53 3.20 2.48 5.49
N MET A 54 2.82 1.25 5.22
CA MET A 54 3.75 0.16 4.90
C MET A 54 3.25 -0.56 3.65
N LEU A 55 4.15 -0.79 2.70
CA LEU A 55 3.87 -1.52 1.47
C LEU A 55 4.50 -2.90 1.56
N PHE A 56 3.64 -3.92 1.63
CA PHE A 56 4.01 -5.31 1.58
C PHE A 56 4.12 -5.73 0.12
N VAL A 57 5.28 -6.28 -0.25
CA VAL A 57 5.56 -6.77 -1.61
C VAL A 57 5.76 -8.27 -1.54
N PHE A 58 4.99 -9.00 -2.36
CA PHE A 58 5.15 -10.44 -2.52
C PHE A 58 5.87 -10.75 -3.83
N GLU A 59 6.72 -11.77 -3.82
CA GLU A 59 7.51 -12.19 -4.99
C GLU A 59 6.61 -12.63 -6.17
N SER A 60 5.49 -13.27 -5.86
CA SER A 60 4.50 -13.71 -6.84
C SER A 60 3.07 -13.50 -6.34
N PRO A 61 2.08 -13.40 -7.25
CA PRO A 61 0.68 -13.25 -6.88
C PRO A 61 0.21 -14.48 -6.14
N ARG A 62 -0.49 -14.29 -5.02
CA ARG A 62 -0.90 -15.39 -4.14
C ARG A 62 -2.13 -15.03 -3.31
N GLU A 63 -2.71 -16.04 -2.68
CA GLU A 63 -3.63 -15.82 -1.57
C GLU A 63 -2.85 -15.26 -0.36
N VAL A 64 -3.37 -14.18 0.22
CA VAL A 64 -2.80 -13.55 1.42
C VAL A 64 -3.87 -13.33 2.47
N ALA A 65 -3.48 -13.43 3.74
CA ALA A 65 -4.30 -13.05 4.87
C ALA A 65 -3.43 -12.34 5.90
N PHE A 66 -4.01 -11.33 6.55
CA PHE A 66 -3.35 -10.51 7.55
C PHE A 66 -4.05 -10.65 8.89
N TRP A 67 -3.42 -10.16 9.95
CA TRP A 67 -3.96 -10.06 11.29
C TRP A 67 -3.38 -8.82 11.97
N MET A 68 -3.87 -8.50 13.17
CA MET A 68 -3.44 -7.33 13.93
C MET A 68 -2.67 -7.70 15.21
N LYS A 69 -2.09 -8.91 15.23
CA LYS A 69 -1.27 -9.38 16.35
C LYS A 69 -0.20 -8.34 16.69
N ASN A 70 -0.16 -7.88 17.93
CA ASN A 70 0.77 -6.85 18.43
C ASN A 70 0.74 -5.49 17.71
N THR A 71 -0.25 -5.22 16.85
CA THR A 71 -0.45 -3.91 16.22
C THR A 71 -1.32 -3.04 17.11
N LEU A 72 -0.84 -1.85 17.50
CA LEU A 72 -1.45 -1.00 18.52
C LEU A 72 -2.39 0.07 17.94
N ILE A 73 -2.28 0.34 16.63
CA ILE A 73 -3.09 1.33 15.92
C ILE A 73 -4.06 0.66 14.95
N PRO A 74 -5.27 1.20 14.74
CA PRO A 74 -6.16 0.67 13.71
C PRO A 74 -5.57 0.94 12.33
N LEU A 75 -5.77 -0.01 11.40
CA LEU A 75 -5.24 0.07 10.05
C LEU A 75 -6.31 -0.18 9.00
N ASP A 76 -6.18 0.46 7.85
CA ASP A 76 -6.85 0.03 6.62
C ASP A 76 -5.84 -0.79 5.79
N MET A 77 -6.29 -1.93 5.26
CA MET A 77 -5.49 -2.82 4.41
C MET A 77 -6.01 -2.75 2.98
N ILE A 78 -5.20 -2.24 2.06
CA ILE A 78 -5.53 -2.05 0.65
C ILE A 78 -4.81 -3.14 -0.15
N PHE A 79 -5.55 -4.16 -0.60
CA PHE A 79 -5.03 -5.32 -1.32
C PHE A 79 -5.06 -5.07 -2.83
N ALA A 80 -3.93 -5.26 -3.51
CA ALA A 80 -3.80 -4.98 -4.94
C ALA A 80 -3.19 -6.15 -5.74
N SER A 81 -3.67 -6.25 -6.99
CA SER A 81 -3.24 -7.22 -7.99
C SER A 81 -1.80 -6.93 -8.48
N PRO A 82 -1.20 -7.83 -9.29
CA PRO A 82 0.14 -7.65 -9.87
C PRO A 82 0.27 -6.39 -10.73
N GLU A 83 -0.84 -5.97 -11.36
CA GLU A 83 -0.90 -4.77 -12.19
C GLU A 83 -1.18 -3.50 -11.36
N GLY A 84 -1.35 -3.63 -10.04
CA GLY A 84 -1.63 -2.52 -9.12
C GLY A 84 -3.11 -2.18 -8.95
N ARG A 85 -4.03 -2.98 -9.48
CA ARG A 85 -5.47 -2.73 -9.28
C ARG A 85 -5.85 -3.12 -7.86
N VAL A 86 -6.41 -2.19 -7.09
CA VAL A 86 -6.98 -2.46 -5.78
C VAL A 86 -8.17 -3.40 -5.95
N ALA A 87 -8.02 -4.62 -5.44
CA ALA A 87 -9.02 -5.68 -5.52
C ALA A 87 -9.94 -5.69 -4.31
N ARG A 88 -9.44 -5.28 -3.14
CA ARG A 88 -10.19 -5.25 -1.88
C ARG A 88 -9.63 -4.21 -0.94
N ILE A 89 -10.49 -3.63 -0.11
CA ILE A 89 -10.08 -2.83 1.04
C ILE A 89 -10.74 -3.40 2.29
N HIS A 90 -9.94 -3.65 3.33
CA HIS A 90 -10.45 -3.90 4.66
C HIS A 90 -10.20 -2.68 5.53
N GLU A 91 -11.28 -2.02 5.96
CA GLU A 91 -11.18 -0.81 6.75
C GLU A 91 -11.23 -1.08 8.25
N ASN A 92 -10.51 -0.28 9.03
CA ASN A 92 -10.54 -0.29 10.49
C ASN A 92 -10.26 -1.67 11.10
N ALA A 93 -9.21 -2.34 10.63
CA ALA A 93 -8.68 -3.53 11.28
C ALA A 93 -8.42 -3.24 12.77
N VAL A 94 -8.86 -4.15 13.64
CA VAL A 94 -8.91 -3.92 15.08
C VAL A 94 -7.58 -4.24 15.73
N PRO A 95 -6.95 -3.31 16.49
CA PRO A 95 -5.72 -3.58 17.23
C PRO A 95 -5.77 -4.88 18.04
N HIS A 96 -4.69 -5.66 18.02
CA HIS A 96 -4.54 -6.96 18.69
C HIS A 96 -5.45 -8.11 18.22
N ASP A 97 -6.34 -7.90 17.25
CA ASP A 97 -7.20 -8.97 16.74
C ASP A 97 -6.39 -9.96 15.88
N GLU A 98 -6.30 -11.22 16.32
CA GLU A 98 -5.62 -12.29 15.58
C GLU A 98 -6.54 -13.00 14.58
N THR A 99 -7.79 -12.55 14.43
CA THR A 99 -8.70 -13.06 13.39
C THR A 99 -8.14 -12.73 12.01
N LEU A 100 -8.03 -13.76 11.16
CA LEU A 100 -7.49 -13.59 9.82
C LEU A 100 -8.39 -12.71 8.95
N ILE A 101 -7.78 -11.71 8.32
CA ILE A 101 -8.38 -10.81 7.34
C ILE A 101 -7.91 -11.28 5.95
N PRO A 102 -8.74 -12.02 5.20
CA PRO A 102 -8.36 -12.49 3.87
C PRO A 102 -8.32 -11.34 2.86
N GLY A 103 -7.22 -11.23 2.12
CA GLY A 103 -7.07 -10.29 1.01
C GLY A 103 -7.71 -10.77 -0.29
N GLY A 104 -7.91 -12.09 -0.41
CA GLY A 104 -8.34 -12.76 -1.63
C GLY A 104 -7.17 -13.38 -2.40
N ASP A 105 -7.50 -13.99 -3.55
CA ASP A 105 -6.53 -14.61 -4.46
C ASP A 105 -5.87 -13.59 -5.38
N GLY A 106 -4.68 -13.92 -5.89
CA GLY A 106 -3.99 -13.13 -6.91
C GLY A 106 -3.50 -11.77 -6.40
N ILE A 107 -3.30 -11.62 -5.09
CA ILE A 107 -2.76 -10.40 -4.49
C ILE A 107 -1.23 -10.45 -4.54
N GLN A 108 -0.61 -9.34 -4.91
CA GLN A 108 0.85 -9.20 -4.90
C GLN A 108 1.33 -8.02 -4.05
N TYR A 109 0.47 -7.03 -3.81
CA TYR A 109 0.80 -5.86 -3.01
C TYR A 109 -0.28 -5.60 -1.97
N VAL A 110 0.14 -5.18 -0.77
CA VAL A 110 -0.78 -4.71 0.26
C VAL A 110 -0.24 -3.42 0.83
N LEU A 111 -1.04 -2.36 0.82
CA LEU A 111 -0.70 -1.09 1.46
C LEU A 111 -1.49 -0.96 2.76
N GLU A 112 -0.78 -0.92 3.90
CA GLU A 112 -1.35 -0.58 5.20
C GLU A 112 -1.24 0.92 5.45
N ILE A 113 -2.36 1.56 5.78
CA ILE A 113 -2.44 2.98 6.19
C ILE A 113 -3.25 3.09 7.50
N ASN A 114 -3.29 4.28 8.10
CA ASN A 114 -4.10 4.52 9.30
C ASN A 114 -5.58 4.18 9.08
N GLY A 115 -6.21 3.54 10.07
CA GLY A 115 -7.60 3.10 10.02
C GLY A 115 -8.61 4.22 9.73
N GLY A 116 -9.56 3.92 8.84
CA GLY A 116 -10.61 4.82 8.37
C GLY A 116 -10.15 5.87 7.35
N LEU A 117 -8.87 5.91 7.00
CA LEU A 117 -8.34 6.88 6.06
C LEU A 117 -8.77 6.59 4.61
N ALA A 118 -8.90 5.32 4.23
CA ALA A 118 -9.36 4.93 2.89
C ALA A 118 -10.74 5.54 2.59
N ARG A 119 -11.71 5.33 3.49
CA ARG A 119 -13.06 5.94 3.38
C ARG A 119 -13.03 7.46 3.45
N ARG A 120 -12.20 8.06 4.30
CA ARG A 120 -12.09 9.52 4.39
C ARG A 120 -11.61 10.14 3.08
N LEU A 121 -10.71 9.46 2.36
CA LEU A 121 -10.19 9.91 1.07
C LEU A 121 -11.09 9.47 -0.10
N GLY A 122 -11.98 8.49 0.11
CA GLY A 122 -12.81 7.91 -0.96
C GLY A 122 -12.06 6.89 -1.83
N ILE A 123 -11.01 6.27 -1.28
CA ILE A 123 -10.28 5.18 -1.94
C ILE A 123 -11.17 3.94 -1.92
N GLY A 124 -11.36 3.32 -3.07
CA GLY A 124 -12.20 2.13 -3.25
C GLY A 124 -11.54 1.08 -4.14
N GLU A 125 -12.22 -0.05 -4.30
CA GLU A 125 -11.86 -1.07 -5.28
C GLU A 125 -11.80 -0.47 -6.69
N GLY A 126 -10.87 -0.97 -7.50
CA GLY A 126 -10.58 -0.44 -8.83
C GLY A 126 -9.61 0.74 -8.85
N ALA A 127 -9.28 1.34 -7.70
CA ALA A 127 -8.18 2.29 -7.59
C ALA A 127 -6.86 1.64 -8.06
N GLU A 128 -5.90 2.47 -8.47
CA GLU A 128 -4.64 2.01 -9.04
C GLU A 128 -3.47 2.46 -8.17
N LEU A 129 -2.73 1.47 -7.68
CA LEU A 129 -1.50 1.61 -6.93
C LEU A 129 -0.31 1.74 -7.88
N ARG A 130 0.61 2.64 -7.55
CA ARG A 130 1.88 2.82 -8.24
C ARG A 130 3.03 2.87 -7.24
N HIS A 131 4.08 2.11 -7.53
CA HIS A 131 5.34 2.07 -6.78
C HIS A 131 6.48 1.49 -7.66
N PRO A 132 7.75 1.88 -7.50
CA PRO A 132 8.89 1.31 -8.25
C PRO A 132 9.06 -0.20 -8.08
N ALA A 133 8.75 -0.74 -6.89
CA ALA A 133 8.82 -2.18 -6.60
C ALA A 133 7.81 -3.04 -7.40
N MET A 134 6.89 -2.40 -8.13
CA MET A 134 5.98 -3.12 -9.01
C MET A 134 6.63 -3.46 -10.35
N ASP A 135 6.14 -4.52 -11.02
CA ASP A 135 6.55 -4.81 -12.39
C ASP A 135 6.06 -3.70 -13.34
N GLN A 136 6.97 -2.80 -13.71
CA GLN A 136 6.67 -1.65 -14.57
C GLN A 136 6.25 -2.06 -16.01
N GLY A 137 6.49 -3.31 -16.42
CA GLY A 137 6.00 -3.86 -17.68
C GLY A 137 4.54 -4.29 -17.64
N ARG A 138 3.95 -4.43 -16.45
CA ARG A 138 2.56 -4.88 -16.23
C ARG A 138 1.69 -3.87 -15.49
N ALA A 139 2.27 -2.94 -14.73
CA ALA A 139 1.54 -1.97 -13.94
C ALA A 139 0.57 -1.12 -14.80
N LEU A 140 -0.68 -0.99 -14.34
CA LEU A 140 -1.71 -0.14 -14.96
C LEU A 140 -1.34 1.35 -14.92
N TRP A 141 -0.58 1.72 -13.89
CA TRP A 141 -0.05 3.06 -13.72
C TRP A 141 1.45 2.98 -13.46
N ARG A 142 2.26 3.22 -14.49
CA ARG A 142 3.71 3.08 -14.41
C ARG A 142 4.35 4.35 -13.87
N CYS A 143 5.57 4.18 -13.37
CA CYS A 143 6.39 5.31 -12.94
C CYS A 143 6.79 6.25 -14.08
N ALA A 144 6.80 5.77 -15.32
CA ALA A 144 7.09 6.58 -16.51
C ALA A 144 5.86 7.31 -17.09
N ASP A 145 4.65 7.06 -16.59
CA ASP A 145 3.40 7.64 -17.14
C ASP A 145 3.10 9.05 -16.57
N GLU A 146 4.12 9.90 -16.44
CA GLU A 146 3.96 11.31 -16.06
C GLU A 146 3.78 12.24 -17.26
#